data_AF-A0A9X2JPR7-F1
#
_entry.id   AF-A0A9X2JPR7-F1
#
_cell.length_a   1.000
_cell.length_b   1.000
_cell.length_c   1.000
_cell.angle_alpha   90.00
_cell.angle_beta   90.00
_cell.angle_gamma   90.00
#
_symmetry.space_group_name_H-M   'P 1'
#
loop_
_entity.id
_entity.type
_entity.pdbx_description
1 polymer ?
#
loop_
_entity_poly.entity_id
_entity_poly.type
_entity_poly.pdbx_seq_one_letter_code
_entity_poly.pdbx_strand_id
1 'polypeptide(L)'
;MFNCYPTGWVTSYAKQGLLMSDPTVRWAMSNEGALLWGDVDPGDDPRGVMPQAAEYGLRYGVTLSMVSGARSFGGLAHPDRPFDEAEIGAMRTELARLHALTHDSVELDPATRARLAELSIVVTP
;
A
#
# COMPACT_ATOMS: atom_id res chain seq x y z
N MET A 1 4.02 -3.97 7.47
CA MET A 1 3.78 -4.29 6.05
C MET A 1 3.87 -5.80 5.89
N PHE A 2 2.77 -6.45 5.54
CA PHE A 2 2.73 -7.90 5.27
C PHE A 2 2.64 -8.10 3.76
N ASN A 3 3.30 -9.12 3.21
CA ASN A 3 3.21 -9.47 1.81
C ASN A 3 3.39 -10.98 1.61
N CYS A 4 2.90 -11.48 0.47
CA CYS A 4 3.05 -12.88 0.05
C CYS A 4 3.88 -12.99 -1.24
N TYR A 5 4.74 -12.01 -1.51
CA TYR A 5 5.57 -12.01 -2.71
C TYR A 5 6.73 -13.00 -2.59
N PRO A 6 7.30 -13.44 -3.73
CA PRO A 6 8.49 -14.29 -3.73
C PRO A 6 9.60 -13.73 -2.85
N THR A 7 10.18 -14.57 -1.98
CA THR A 7 11.19 -14.15 -1.00
C THR A 7 12.41 -13.48 -1.65
N GLY A 8 12.77 -13.92 -2.86
CA GLY A 8 13.84 -13.30 -3.67
C GLY A 8 13.56 -11.84 -3.97
N TRP A 9 12.33 -11.52 -4.39
CA TRP A 9 11.91 -10.14 -4.64
C TRP A 9 11.93 -9.31 -3.36
N VAL A 10 11.30 -9.80 -2.28
CA VAL A 10 11.22 -9.09 -1.01
C VAL A 10 12.62 -8.75 -0.48
N THR A 11 13.55 -9.69 -0.59
CA THR A 11 14.93 -9.50 -0.15
C THR A 11 15.66 -8.46 -1.02
N SER A 12 15.52 -8.55 -2.34
CA SER A 12 16.12 -7.59 -3.28
C SER A 12 15.56 -6.18 -3.06
N TYR A 13 14.24 -6.05 -2.97
CA TYR A 13 13.51 -4.81 -2.75
C TYR A 13 13.97 -4.09 -1.48
N ALA A 14 14.08 -4.84 -0.37
CA ALA A 14 14.54 -4.30 0.90
C ALA A 14 16.01 -3.88 0.85
N LYS A 15 16.90 -4.73 0.33
CA LYS A 15 18.34 -4.42 0.21
C LYS A 15 18.62 -3.16 -0.60
N GLN A 16 17.83 -2.95 -1.64
CA GLN A 16 17.95 -1.79 -2.53
C GLN A 16 17.24 -0.54 -2.02
N GLY A 17 16.46 -0.63 -0.94
CA GLY A 17 15.67 0.48 -0.42
C GLY A 17 14.67 1.04 -1.44
N LEU A 18 13.96 0.17 -2.17
CA LEU A 18 13.10 0.61 -3.28
C LEU A 18 11.84 1.36 -2.86
N LEU A 19 11.42 1.27 -1.59
CA LEU A 19 10.14 1.80 -1.11
C LEU A 19 9.84 3.25 -1.51
N MET A 20 10.82 4.16 -1.41
CA MET A 20 10.62 5.59 -1.75
C MET A 20 10.70 5.85 -3.26
N SER A 21 11.33 4.94 -3.99
CA SER A 21 11.50 5.03 -5.43
C SER A 21 10.38 4.33 -6.21
N ASP A 22 9.67 3.40 -5.56
CA ASP A 22 8.62 2.60 -6.13
C ASP A 22 7.47 3.47 -6.67
N PRO A 23 7.22 3.43 -7.99
CA PRO A 23 6.19 4.25 -8.63
C PRO A 23 4.79 3.90 -8.10
N THR A 24 4.55 2.64 -7.76
CA THR A 24 3.24 2.17 -7.31
C THR A 24 2.94 2.67 -5.91
N VAL A 25 3.95 2.69 -5.03
CA VAL A 25 3.83 3.25 -3.67
C VAL A 25 3.63 4.75 -3.74
N ARG A 26 4.43 5.45 -4.56
CA ARG A 26 4.28 6.90 -4.76
C ARG A 26 2.90 7.27 -5.27
N TRP A 27 2.41 6.54 -6.28
CA TRP A 27 1.07 6.74 -6.80
C TRP A 27 0.01 6.52 -5.73
N ALA A 28 0.12 5.42 -4.96
CA ALA A 28 -0.85 5.08 -3.92
C ALA A 28 -0.91 6.12 -2.79
N MET A 29 0.19 6.81 -2.49
CA MET A 29 0.23 7.87 -1.48
C MET A 29 -0.50 9.15 -1.91
N SER A 30 -0.57 9.40 -3.22
CA SER A 30 -1.11 10.64 -3.78
C SER A 30 -2.47 10.48 -4.45
N ASN A 31 -2.89 9.25 -4.75
CA ASN A 31 -4.10 8.96 -5.53
C ASN A 31 -5.00 7.95 -4.81
N GLU A 32 -6.24 7.86 -5.27
CA GLU A 32 -7.21 6.85 -4.85
C GLU A 32 -7.70 6.08 -6.09
N GLY A 33 -8.11 4.83 -5.90
CA GLY A 33 -8.59 3.95 -6.97
C GLY A 33 -7.67 2.78 -7.22
N ALA A 34 -7.48 2.43 -8.49
CA ALA A 34 -6.67 1.32 -8.95
C ALA A 34 -5.67 1.78 -10.03
N LEU A 35 -4.43 1.33 -9.92
CA LEU A 35 -3.38 1.50 -10.92
C LEU A 35 -2.92 0.12 -11.38
N LEU A 36 -3.12 -0.21 -12.65
CA LEU A 36 -2.49 -1.38 -13.24
C LEU A 36 -1.00 -1.12 -13.38
N TRP A 37 -0.19 -2.12 -13.01
CA TRP A 37 1.27 -2.04 -13.09
C TRP A 37 1.79 -1.88 -14.51
N GLY A 38 1.03 -2.38 -15.50
CA GLY A 38 1.33 -2.18 -16.92
C GLY A 38 1.09 -0.75 -17.42
N ASP A 39 0.34 0.06 -16.67
CA ASP A 39 0.02 1.45 -17.01
C ASP A 39 0.96 2.45 -16.31
N VAL A 40 1.95 1.96 -15.55
CA VAL A 40 2.98 2.81 -14.94
C VAL A 40 3.85 3.40 -16.04
N ASP A 41 3.94 4.74 -16.07
CA ASP A 41 4.85 5.43 -16.98
C ASP A 41 6.31 5.05 -16.65
N PRO A 42 7.10 4.57 -17.63
CA PRO A 42 8.52 4.31 -17.42
C PRO A 42 9.31 5.51 -16.87
N GLY A 43 8.88 6.75 -17.15
CA GLY A 43 9.46 7.97 -16.60
C GLY A 43 9.28 8.13 -15.09
N ASP A 44 8.22 7.54 -14.52
CA ASP A 44 7.95 7.55 -13.08
C ASP A 44 8.68 6.42 -12.32
N ASP A 45 9.31 5.49 -13.06
CA ASP A 45 10.09 4.37 -12.55
C ASP A 45 11.59 4.45 -12.89
N PRO A 46 12.33 5.49 -12.43
CA PRO A 46 13.73 5.69 -12.79
C PRO A 46 14.66 4.60 -12.27
N ARG A 47 14.20 3.79 -11.31
CA ARG A 47 14.97 2.66 -10.76
C ARG A 47 14.54 1.31 -11.34
N GLY A 48 13.57 1.29 -12.25
CA GLY A 48 13.09 0.06 -12.88
C GLY A 48 12.55 -0.95 -11.87
N VAL A 49 11.79 -0.50 -10.88
CA VAL A 49 11.12 -1.37 -9.90
C VAL A 49 10.16 -2.34 -10.60
N MET A 50 9.39 -1.88 -11.58
CA MET A 50 8.43 -2.70 -12.31
C MET A 50 9.09 -3.79 -13.17
N PRO A 51 10.10 -3.49 -14.01
CA PRO A 51 10.83 -4.53 -14.73
C PRO A 51 11.58 -5.48 -13.80
N GLN A 52 12.19 -4.99 -12.70
CA GLN A 52 12.83 -5.88 -11.73
C GLN A 52 11.82 -6.83 -11.07
N ALA A 53 10.64 -6.34 -10.66
CA ALA A 53 9.58 -7.18 -10.09
C ALA A 53 9.15 -8.28 -11.08
N ALA A 54 9.06 -7.96 -12.37
CA ALA A 54 8.70 -8.90 -13.42
C ALA A 54 9.68 -10.07 -13.57
N GLU A 55 10.97 -9.89 -13.25
CA GLU A 55 11.97 -10.97 -13.22
C GLU A 55 11.67 -12.03 -12.16
N TYR A 56 10.93 -11.66 -11.11
CA TYR A 56 10.47 -12.57 -10.05
C TYR A 56 9.03 -13.06 -10.28
N GLY A 57 8.47 -12.89 -11.49
CA GLY A 57 7.11 -13.30 -11.82
C GLY A 57 6.02 -12.32 -11.38
N LEU A 58 6.39 -11.14 -10.88
CA LEU A 58 5.44 -10.09 -10.46
C LEU A 58 5.21 -9.10 -11.61
N ARG A 59 4.79 -9.63 -12.76
CA ARG A 59 4.60 -8.84 -13.99
C ARG A 59 3.23 -8.17 -14.04
N TYR A 60 2.20 -8.93 -13.74
CA TYR A 60 0.82 -8.46 -13.84
C TYR A 60 0.34 -8.13 -12.44
N GLY A 61 0.10 -6.87 -12.17
CA GLY A 61 -0.38 -6.47 -10.85
C GLY A 61 -1.20 -5.20 -10.89
N VAL A 62 -1.80 -4.93 -9.75
CA VAL A 62 -2.60 -3.75 -9.50
C VAL A 62 -2.24 -3.19 -8.14
N THR A 63 -2.14 -1.88 -8.06
CA THR A 63 -2.05 -1.16 -6.80
C THR A 63 -3.37 -0.49 -6.52
N LEU A 64 -3.94 -0.75 -5.35
CA LEU A 64 -5.20 -0.18 -4.89
C LEU A 64 -4.91 0.80 -3.78
N SER A 65 -5.59 1.95 -3.79
CA SER A 65 -5.49 2.96 -2.74
C SER A 65 -6.85 3.56 -2.43
N MET A 66 -7.11 3.83 -1.16
CA MET A 66 -8.34 4.49 -0.69
C MET A 66 -8.09 5.35 0.53
N VAL A 67 -8.93 6.37 0.72
CA VAL A 67 -8.91 7.25 1.88
C VAL A 67 -10.30 7.29 2.52
N SER A 68 -10.37 6.99 3.82
CA SER A 68 -11.57 7.20 4.64
C SER A 68 -11.13 7.51 6.07
N GLY A 69 -10.87 8.80 6.35
CA GLY A 69 -10.21 9.24 7.59
C GLY A 69 -8.70 8.97 7.59
N ALA A 70 -8.30 7.71 7.39
CA ALA A 70 -6.92 7.30 7.14
C ALA A 70 -6.74 6.77 5.70
N ARG A 71 -5.49 6.67 5.24
CA ARG A 71 -5.16 6.05 3.94
C ARG A 71 -4.81 4.58 4.12
N SER A 72 -5.36 3.72 3.27
CA SER A 72 -4.93 2.33 3.12
C SER A 72 -4.70 2.00 1.66
N PHE A 73 -3.66 1.23 1.39
CA PHE A 73 -3.31 0.82 0.04
C PHE A 73 -2.60 -0.54 0.07
N GLY A 74 -2.60 -1.22 -1.08
CA GLY A 74 -1.96 -2.52 -1.24
C GLY A 74 -1.71 -2.85 -2.70
N GLY A 75 -0.70 -3.70 -2.93
CA GLY A 75 -0.42 -4.26 -4.24
C GLY A 75 -0.83 -5.73 -4.29
N LEU A 76 -1.43 -6.14 -5.40
CA LEU A 76 -1.74 -7.54 -5.70
C LEU A 76 -1.12 -7.89 -7.05
N ALA A 77 -0.62 -9.12 -7.17
CA ALA A 77 -0.04 -9.63 -8.41
C ALA A 77 -0.73 -10.92 -8.84
N HIS A 78 -0.86 -11.09 -10.14
CA HIS A 78 -1.36 -12.28 -10.80
C HIS A 78 -0.21 -12.93 -11.58
N PRO A 79 -0.07 -14.27 -11.57
CA PRO A 79 1.05 -14.95 -12.22
C PRO A 79 1.06 -14.80 -13.75
N ASP A 80 -0.11 -14.89 -14.40
CA ASP A 80 -0.14 -15.09 -15.86
C ASP A 80 -0.79 -13.98 -16.70
N ARG A 81 -1.67 -13.14 -16.14
CA ARG A 81 -2.42 -12.12 -16.90
C ARG A 81 -2.77 -10.89 -16.07
N PRO A 82 -3.09 -9.74 -16.70
CA PRO A 82 -3.70 -8.61 -16.01
C PRO A 82 -5.03 -8.97 -15.35
N PHE A 83 -5.35 -8.27 -14.26
CA PHE A 83 -6.66 -8.34 -13.62
C PHE A 83 -7.73 -7.68 -14.48
N ASP A 84 -8.93 -8.24 -14.48
CA ASP A 84 -10.10 -7.61 -15.09
C ASP A 84 -10.81 -6.65 -14.11
N GLU A 85 -11.77 -5.88 -14.63
CA GLU A 85 -12.50 -4.88 -13.84
C GLU A 85 -13.31 -5.49 -12.69
N ALA A 86 -13.85 -6.71 -12.87
CA ALA A 86 -14.63 -7.38 -11.84
C ALA A 86 -13.73 -7.86 -10.68
N GLU A 87 -12.56 -8.41 -11.00
CA GLU A 87 -11.52 -8.77 -10.04
C GLU A 87 -11.04 -7.54 -9.26
N ILE A 88 -10.77 -6.44 -9.97
CA ILE A 88 -10.38 -5.16 -9.34
C ILE A 88 -11.49 -4.66 -8.41
N GLY A 89 -12.75 -4.74 -8.85
CA GLY A 89 -13.91 -4.41 -8.02
C GLY A 89 -13.94 -5.21 -6.71
N ALA A 90 -13.78 -6.53 -6.80
CA ALA A 90 -13.77 -7.41 -5.64
C ALA A 90 -12.60 -7.10 -4.68
N MET A 91 -11.39 -6.87 -5.21
CA MET A 91 -10.22 -6.50 -4.41
C MET A 91 -10.40 -5.15 -3.72
N ARG A 92 -11.05 -4.18 -4.36
CA ARG A 92 -11.39 -2.88 -3.75
C ARG A 92 -12.39 -3.04 -2.62
N THR A 93 -13.41 -3.88 -2.78
CA THR A 93 -14.37 -4.19 -1.70
C THR A 93 -13.65 -4.80 -0.50
N GLU A 94 -12.72 -5.72 -0.73
CA GLU A 94 -11.94 -6.33 0.36
C GLU A 94 -10.99 -5.34 1.02
N LEU A 95 -10.32 -4.46 0.25
CA LEU A 95 -9.51 -3.39 0.82
C LEU A 95 -10.33 -2.47 1.72
N ALA A 96 -11.56 -2.11 1.31
CA ALA A 96 -12.45 -1.30 2.13
C ALA A 96 -12.87 -2.01 3.43
N ARG A 97 -13.13 -3.31 3.37
CA ARG A 97 -13.42 -4.14 4.55
C ARG A 97 -12.22 -4.15 5.51
N LEU A 98 -11.01 -4.37 5.00
CA LEU A 98 -9.78 -4.37 5.80
C LEU A 98 -9.50 -2.98 6.39
N HIS A 99 -9.70 -1.92 5.61
CA HIS A 99 -9.56 -0.54 6.05
C HIS A 99 -10.45 -0.26 7.26
N ALA A 100 -11.75 -0.58 7.18
CA ALA A 100 -12.70 -0.39 8.28
C ALA A 100 -12.26 -1.13 9.56
N LEU A 101 -11.85 -2.40 9.42
CA LEU A 101 -11.36 -3.19 10.56
C LEU A 101 -10.10 -2.59 11.21
N THR A 102 -9.23 -1.97 10.42
CA THR A 102 -8.03 -1.29 10.95
C THR A 102 -8.32 0.13 11.45
N HIS A 103 -9.36 0.78 10.94
CA HIS A 103 -9.79 2.11 11.35
C HIS A 103 -10.51 2.06 12.72
N ASP A 104 -11.35 1.06 12.96
CA ASP A 104 -12.09 0.87 14.21
C ASP A 104 -11.20 0.42 15.39
N SER A 105 -9.89 0.29 15.17
CA SER A 105 -8.90 -0.01 16.20
C SER A 105 -8.61 1.25 17.05
N VAL A 106 -9.49 1.48 18.02
CA VAL A 106 -9.36 2.36 19.19
C VAL A 106 -9.41 3.86 18.91
N GLU A 107 -10.62 4.41 18.76
CA GLU A 107 -10.87 5.74 19.33
C GLU A 107 -10.80 5.61 20.86
N LEU A 108 -9.77 6.19 21.47
CA LEU A 108 -9.72 6.33 22.91
C LEU A 108 -10.90 7.19 23.33
N ASP A 109 -11.71 6.71 24.27
CA ASP A 109 -12.79 7.51 24.81
C ASP A 109 -12.24 8.84 25.36
N PRO A 110 -13.04 9.91 25.39
CA PRO A 110 -12.57 11.22 25.80
C PRO A 110 -11.89 11.24 27.18
N ALA A 111 -12.34 10.41 28.13
CA ALA A 111 -11.73 10.32 29.45
C ALA A 111 -10.37 9.61 29.42
N THR A 112 -10.23 8.52 28.66
CA THR A 112 -8.93 7.85 28.45
C THR A 112 -7.94 8.76 27.71
N ARG A 113 -8.40 9.52 26.70
CA ARG A 113 -7.59 10.53 26.00
C ARG A 113 -7.13 11.65 26.93
N ALA A 114 -8.02 12.16 27.79
CA ALA A 114 -7.69 13.18 28.78
C ALA A 114 -6.69 12.67 29.83
N ARG A 115 -6.85 11.42 30.29
CA ARG A 115 -5.92 10.78 31.24
C ARG A 115 -4.54 10.57 30.63
N LEU A 116 -4.45 10.19 29.36
CA LEU A 116 -3.16 10.08 28.66
C LEU A 116 -2.48 11.45 28.46
N ALA A 117 -3.26 12.52 28.25
CA ALA A 117 -2.73 13.89 28.21
C ALA A 117 -2.21 14.39 29.57
N GLU A 118 -2.83 13.97 30.68
CA GLU A 118 -2.33 14.21 32.04
C GLU A 118 -1.02 13.44 32.36
N LEU A 119 -0.72 12.37 31.61
CA LEU A 119 0.35 11.42 31.89
C LEU A 119 1.66 11.62 31.09
N SER A 120 1.78 12.64 30.23
CA SER A 120 3.05 12.98 29.55
C SER A 120 3.47 14.43 29.89
N ILE A 121 4.62 14.71 30.53
CA ILE A 121 5.95 14.70 29.88
C ILE A 121 5.94 15.52 28.58
N VAL A 122 6.52 16.72 28.43
CA VAL A 122 6.62 17.95 29.27
C VAL A 122 6.41 19.12 28.29
N VAL A 123 5.47 20.04 28.53
CA VAL A 123 5.16 21.10 27.55
C VAL A 123 6.05 22.33 27.82
N THR A 124 7.04 22.55 26.94
CA THR A 124 7.92 23.74 26.87
C THR A 124 7.38 24.67 25.77
N PRO A 125 7.49 26.02 25.89
CA PRO A 125 6.53 26.99 25.33
C PRO A 125 6.58 27.20 23.81
#